data_AF-A0A8J8ND29-F1
#
_entry.id   AF-A0A8J8ND29-F1
#
_cell.length_a   1.000
_cell.length_b   1.000
_cell.length_c   1.000
_cell.angle_alpha   90.00
_cell.angle_beta   90.00
_cell.angle_gamma   90.00
#
_symmetry.space_group_name_H-M   'P 1'
#
loop_
_entity.id
_entity.type
_entity.pdbx_description
1 polymer ?
#
loop_
_entity_poly.entity_id
_entity_poly.type
_entity_poly.pdbx_seq_one_letter_code
_entity_poly.pdbx_strand_id
1 'polypeptide(L)'
;MRYTIQQSLRLAFHYCVEASIMGELEPPTQHEAFESEMSGYEKEWFFAGEDYLWNAAIEKNIPNLERLIEKKGAYFAHRLKYGKAEESRFYVYEFRSEVVRGIWANLNMELLYYTNANDERFSIQAEKDMLRNILVQLAEIPLGYPVYSSGAQVIYY
;
A
#
# COMPACT_ATOMS: atom_id res chain seq x y z
N MET A 1 19.84 16.32 -11.43
CA MET A 1 21.09 15.64 -11.85
C MET A 1 21.52 14.54 -10.87
N ARG A 2 21.69 14.84 -9.57
CA ARG A 2 22.09 13.82 -8.56
C ARG A 2 21.17 12.60 -8.51
N TYR A 3 19.85 12.81 -8.52
CA TYR A 3 18.89 11.71 -8.47
C TYR A 3 18.94 10.82 -9.71
N THR A 4 19.02 11.42 -10.90
CA THR A 4 19.15 10.70 -12.17
C THR A 4 20.34 9.74 -12.14
N ILE A 5 21.50 10.21 -11.67
CA ILE A 5 22.71 9.39 -11.55
C ILE A 5 22.50 8.25 -10.54
N GLN A 6 21.91 8.52 -9.38
CA GLN A 6 21.64 7.51 -8.37
C GLN A 6 20.65 6.45 -8.86
N GLN A 7 19.61 6.88 -9.59
CA GLN A 7 18.62 5.99 -10.18
C GLN A 7 19.25 5.08 -11.24
N SER A 8 20.04 5.65 -12.16
CA SER A 8 20.74 4.88 -13.19
C SER A 8 21.68 3.85 -12.57
N LEU A 9 22.40 4.21 -11.50
CA LEU A 9 23.27 3.28 -10.77
C LEU A 9 22.48 2.12 -10.14
N ARG A 10 21.31 2.41 -9.54
CA ARG A 10 20.45 1.39 -8.93
C ARG A 10 19.88 0.44 -9.97
N LEU A 11 19.40 0.98 -11.11
CA LEU A 11 18.91 0.19 -12.23
C LEU A 11 20.00 -0.71 -12.80
N ALA A 12 21.20 -0.16 -13.04
CA ALA A 12 22.34 -0.93 -13.53
C ALA A 12 22.74 -2.05 -12.56
N PHE A 13 22.79 -1.76 -11.25
CA PHE A 13 23.08 -2.78 -10.24
C PHE A 13 22.02 -3.89 -10.25
N HIS A 14 20.74 -3.53 -10.26
CA HIS A 14 19.65 -4.50 -10.26
C HIS A 14 19.66 -5.37 -11.53
N TYR A 15 19.87 -4.75 -12.70
CA TYR A 15 20.02 -5.45 -13.97
C TYR A 15 21.19 -6.46 -13.93
N CYS A 16 22.37 -6.05 -13.46
CA CYS A 16 23.53 -6.94 -13.35
C CYS A 16 23.26 -8.13 -12.42
N VAL A 17 22.55 -7.91 -11.32
CA VAL A 17 22.17 -8.98 -10.39
C VAL A 17 21.20 -9.95 -11.08
N GLU A 18 20.17 -9.45 -11.76
CA GLU A 18 19.23 -10.31 -12.51
C GLU A 18 19.93 -11.09 -13.62
N ALA A 19 20.77 -10.45 -14.43
CA ALA A 19 21.53 -11.09 -15.50
C ALA A 19 22.45 -12.20 -14.94
N SER A 20 23.13 -11.92 -13.82
CA SER A 20 23.97 -12.91 -13.12
C SER A 20 23.17 -14.11 -12.62
N ILE A 21 21.96 -13.87 -12.08
CA ILE A 21 21.06 -14.92 -11.59
C ILE A 21 20.53 -15.76 -12.75
N MET A 22 20.23 -15.13 -13.89
CA MET A 22 19.75 -15.81 -15.10
C MET A 22 20.86 -16.58 -15.84
N GLY A 23 22.13 -16.42 -15.44
CA GLY A 23 23.28 -17.03 -16.10
C GLY A 23 23.73 -16.29 -17.37
N GLU A 24 23.17 -15.11 -17.62
CA GLU A 24 23.52 -14.20 -18.71
C GLU A 24 24.65 -13.27 -18.25
N LEU A 25 25.86 -13.84 -18.12
CA LEU A 25 27.03 -13.14 -17.58
C LEU A 25 27.66 -12.13 -18.56
N GLU A 26 27.28 -12.17 -19.84
CA GLU A 26 27.82 -11.27 -20.86
C GLU A 26 26.79 -10.20 -21.22
N PRO A 27 27.13 -8.90 -21.13
CA PRO A 27 26.26 -7.85 -21.60
C PRO A 27 26.01 -7.99 -23.11
N PRO A 28 24.85 -7.54 -23.62
CA PRO A 28 24.55 -7.61 -25.04
C PRO A 28 25.67 -6.96 -25.87
N THR A 29 26.18 -7.69 -26.86
CA THR A 29 27.28 -7.25 -27.72
C THR A 29 26.87 -6.14 -28.70
N GLN A 30 25.57 -5.96 -28.94
CA GLN A 30 25.01 -4.93 -29.80
C GLN A 30 24.50 -3.75 -28.97
N HIS A 31 25.07 -2.57 -29.22
CA HIS A 31 24.73 -1.35 -28.48
C HIS A 31 23.23 -0.98 -28.60
N GLU A 32 22.65 -1.10 -29.80
CA GLU A 32 21.24 -0.78 -30.03
C GLU A 32 20.27 -1.70 -29.25
N ALA A 33 20.61 -2.98 -29.15
CA ALA A 33 19.82 -3.95 -28.39
C ALA A 33 19.85 -3.62 -26.89
N PHE A 34 21.03 -3.29 -26.37
CA PHE A 34 21.21 -2.89 -24.97
C PHE A 34 20.47 -1.59 -24.63
N GLU A 35 20.51 -0.58 -25.49
CA GLU A 35 19.77 0.67 -25.26
C GLU A 35 18.26 0.43 -25.23
N SER A 36 17.74 -0.40 -26.15
CA SER A 36 16.32 -0.76 -26.16
C SER A 36 15.91 -1.46 -24.87
N GLU A 37 16.71 -2.42 -24.40
CA GLU A 37 16.48 -3.18 -23.17
C GLU A 37 16.50 -2.27 -21.93
N MET A 38 17.51 -1.42 -21.80
CA MET A 38 17.61 -0.44 -20.70
C MET A 38 16.43 0.53 -20.70
N SER A 39 15.98 0.98 -21.88
CA SER A 39 14.82 1.88 -22.00
C SER A 39 13.51 1.20 -21.59
N GLY A 40 13.40 -0.12 -21.77
CA GLY A 40 12.28 -0.93 -21.26
C GLY A 40 12.36 -1.03 -19.75
N TYR A 41 13.54 -1.31 -19.22
CA TYR A 41 13.80 -1.45 -17.81
C TYR A 41 13.46 -0.18 -17.00
N GLU A 42 13.82 0.99 -17.51
CA GLU A 42 13.48 2.29 -16.92
C GLU A 42 11.96 2.54 -16.83
N LYS A 43 11.17 1.95 -17.73
CA LYS A 43 9.71 2.06 -17.72
C LYS A 43 9.06 1.07 -16.75
N GLU A 44 9.71 -0.04 -16.48
CA GLU A 44 9.19 -1.10 -15.63
C GLU A 44 9.57 -0.96 -14.16
N TRP A 45 10.75 -0.39 -13.88
CA TRP A 45 11.35 -0.39 -12.55
C TRP A 45 11.71 1.01 -12.06
N PHE A 46 11.33 1.29 -10.81
CA PHE A 46 11.70 2.53 -10.15
C PHE A 46 12.22 2.33 -8.73
N PHE A 47 13.50 2.64 -8.52
CA PHE A 47 14.20 2.51 -7.25
C PHE A 47 14.36 3.84 -6.49
N ALA A 48 13.34 4.32 -5.76
CA ALA A 48 13.41 5.61 -5.04
C ALA A 48 13.54 5.49 -3.53
N GLY A 49 14.45 6.26 -2.92
CA GLY A 49 14.54 6.32 -1.46
C GLY A 49 13.57 7.32 -0.81
N GLU A 50 13.12 8.32 -1.56
CA GLU A 50 12.41 9.49 -1.05
C GLU A 50 10.91 9.40 -1.36
N ASP A 51 10.05 9.83 -0.43
CA ASP A 51 8.59 9.67 -0.53
C ASP A 51 7.97 10.44 -1.71
N TYR A 52 8.44 11.64 -2.02
CA TYR A 52 7.88 12.44 -3.11
C TYR A 52 8.14 11.82 -4.50
N LEU A 53 9.29 11.16 -4.67
CA LEU A 53 9.64 10.46 -5.90
C LEU A 53 8.81 9.20 -6.06
N TRP A 54 8.52 8.51 -4.95
CA TRP A 54 7.65 7.36 -4.93
C TRP A 54 6.23 7.72 -5.39
N ASN A 55 5.67 8.82 -4.88
CA ASN A 55 4.35 9.31 -5.31
C ASN A 55 4.34 9.66 -6.80
N ALA A 56 5.36 10.35 -7.29
CA ALA A 56 5.49 10.67 -8.71
C ALA A 56 5.59 9.41 -9.59
N ALA A 57 6.19 8.32 -9.10
CA ALA A 57 6.25 7.05 -9.83
C ALA A 57 4.92 6.29 -9.84
N ILE A 58 4.15 6.39 -8.75
CA ILE A 58 2.76 5.89 -8.70
C ILE A 58 1.89 6.64 -9.72
N GLU A 59 1.97 7.97 -9.76
CA GLU A 59 1.24 8.79 -10.74
C GLU A 59 1.61 8.47 -12.18
N LYS A 60 2.88 8.10 -12.43
CA LYS A 60 3.38 7.64 -13.73
C LYS A 60 3.03 6.19 -14.06
N ASN A 61 2.34 5.48 -13.18
CA ASN A 61 1.96 4.07 -13.33
C ASN A 61 3.15 3.13 -13.62
N ILE A 62 4.30 3.36 -12.97
CA ILE A 62 5.44 2.45 -13.09
C ILE A 62 5.09 1.14 -12.36
N PRO A 63 5.19 -0.03 -13.01
CA PRO A 63 4.64 -1.27 -12.46
C PRO A 63 5.41 -1.81 -11.25
N ASN A 64 6.72 -1.61 -11.18
CA ASN A 64 7.53 -2.11 -10.06
C ASN A 64 8.24 -0.94 -9.37
N LEU A 65 7.88 -0.68 -8.12
CA LEU A 65 8.57 0.27 -7.28
C LEU A 65 9.25 -0.46 -6.13
N GLU A 66 10.51 -0.13 -5.89
CA GLU A 66 11.29 -0.70 -4.79
C GLU A 66 12.10 0.35 -4.06
N ARG A 67 12.20 0.19 -2.74
CA ARG A 67 13.02 1.07 -1.92
C ARG A 67 13.58 0.37 -0.70
N LEU A 68 14.78 0.79 -0.31
CA LEU A 68 15.37 0.42 0.96
C LEU A 68 15.10 1.54 1.96
N ILE A 69 14.52 1.16 3.10
CA ILE A 69 14.19 2.06 4.21
C ILE A 69 15.01 1.62 5.41
N GLU A 70 15.70 2.55 6.04
CA GLU A 70 16.31 2.30 7.34
C GLU A 70 15.34 2.71 8.46
N LYS A 71 15.08 1.80 9.39
CA LYS A 71 14.26 2.08 10.57
C LYS A 71 14.92 1.48 11.80
N LYS A 72 15.35 2.34 12.73
CA LYS A 72 15.99 1.97 14.01
C LYS A 72 17.23 1.06 13.83
N GLY A 73 18.09 1.38 12.85
CA GLY A 73 19.31 0.63 12.57
C GLY A 73 19.10 -0.70 11.85
N ALA A 74 17.88 -1.01 11.43
CA ALA A 74 17.56 -2.15 10.57
C ALA A 74 17.11 -1.67 9.18
N TYR A 75 17.51 -2.39 8.13
CA TYR A 75 17.15 -2.10 6.75
C TYR A 75 15.98 -2.97 6.30
N PHE A 76 14.99 -2.35 5.67
CA PHE A 76 13.79 -3.00 5.14
C PHE A 76 13.66 -2.70 3.65
N ALA A 77 13.44 -3.75 2.85
CA ALA A 77 13.06 -3.59 1.45
C ALA A 77 11.54 -3.44 1.36
N HIS A 78 11.07 -2.31 0.83
CA HIS A 78 9.67 -2.06 0.55
C HIS A 78 9.45 -2.16 -0.96
N ARG A 79 8.58 -3.08 -1.37
CA ARG A 79 8.31 -3.44 -2.76
C ARG A 79 6.83 -3.28 -3.02
N LEU A 80 6.49 -2.42 -3.97
CA LEU A 80 5.13 -2.27 -4.50
C LEU A 80 5.16 -2.74 -5.95
N LYS A 81 4.35 -3.76 -6.23
CA LYS A 81 4.15 -4.25 -7.59
C LYS A 81 2.71 -4.01 -7.95
N TYR A 82 2.47 -3.38 -9.11
CA TYR A 82 1.17 -3.46 -9.75
C TYR A 82 0.85 -4.94 -9.95
N GLY A 83 -0.22 -5.40 -9.32
CA GLY A 83 -0.58 -6.81 -9.36
C GLY A 83 -0.77 -7.24 -10.81
N LYS A 84 0.01 -8.24 -11.24
CA LYS A 84 -0.27 -9.01 -12.47
C LYS A 84 -1.48 -9.95 -12.31
N ALA A 85 -2.22 -9.82 -11.20
CA ALA A 85 -3.45 -10.58 -11.01
C ALA A 85 -4.46 -10.05 -12.03
N GLU A 86 -4.85 -10.90 -12.97
CA GLU A 86 -5.85 -10.59 -14.00
C GLU A 86 -7.16 -10.08 -13.38
N GLU A 87 -7.43 -10.38 -12.10
CA GLU A 87 -8.59 -9.92 -11.37
C GLU A 87 -8.28 -9.67 -9.88
N SER A 88 -7.89 -8.45 -9.52
CA SER A 88 -8.13 -7.96 -8.15
C SER A 88 -9.64 -7.79 -7.97
N ARG A 89 -10.33 -8.83 -7.47
CA ARG A 89 -11.76 -8.77 -7.20
C ARG A 89 -12.00 -7.96 -5.92
N PHE A 90 -12.46 -6.73 -6.10
CA PHE A 90 -13.02 -5.94 -5.00
C PHE A 90 -14.54 -5.93 -5.10
N TYR A 91 -15.19 -6.04 -3.96
CA TYR A 91 -16.64 -5.87 -3.87
C TYR A 91 -16.93 -4.43 -3.45
N VAL A 92 -17.75 -3.75 -4.23
CA VAL A 92 -18.27 -2.42 -3.87
C VAL A 92 -19.67 -2.63 -3.29
N TYR A 93 -19.89 -2.09 -2.10
CA TYR A 93 -21.17 -2.16 -1.41
C TYR A 93 -21.72 -0.74 -1.23
N GLU A 94 -23.01 -0.57 -1.50
CA GLU A 94 -23.75 0.65 -1.20
C GLU A 94 -24.76 0.37 -0.09
N PHE A 95 -24.74 1.18 0.97
CA PHE A 95 -25.65 1.06 2.10
C PHE A 95 -26.56 2.27 2.19
N ARG A 96 -27.84 2.04 2.50
CA ARG A 96 -28.77 3.10 2.87
C ARG A 96 -28.31 3.78 4.17
N SER A 97 -28.36 5.10 4.20
CA SER A 97 -27.91 5.88 5.36
C SER A 97 -28.64 5.53 6.66
N GLU A 98 -29.89 5.10 6.55
CA GLU A 98 -30.76 4.70 7.66
C GLU A 98 -30.29 3.40 8.30
N VAL A 99 -29.76 2.46 7.51
CA VAL A 99 -29.20 1.18 8.00
C VAL A 99 -27.96 1.47 8.83
N VAL A 100 -27.07 2.32 8.32
CA VAL A 100 -25.85 2.74 9.04
C VAL A 100 -26.22 3.44 10.35
N ARG A 101 -27.16 4.40 10.31
CA ARG A 101 -27.65 5.08 11.52
C ARG A 101 -28.31 4.12 12.52
N GLY A 102 -29.06 3.14 12.03
CA GLY A 102 -29.69 2.11 12.88
C GLY A 102 -28.65 1.24 13.61
N ILE A 103 -27.60 0.80 12.91
CA ILE A 103 -26.49 0.04 13.50
C ILE A 103 -25.79 0.86 14.58
N TRP A 104 -25.50 2.14 14.31
CA TRP A 104 -24.83 3.02 15.27
C TRP A 104 -25.73 3.38 16.47
N ALA A 105 -27.03 3.56 16.27
CA ALA A 105 -27.98 3.79 17.35
C ALA A 105 -28.14 2.55 18.24
N ASN A 106 -28.19 1.36 17.64
CA ASN A 106 -28.21 0.10 18.36
C ASN A 106 -26.92 -0.08 19.20
N LEU A 107 -25.75 0.23 18.65
CA LEU A 107 -24.48 0.21 19.38
C LEU A 107 -24.47 1.17 20.58
N ASN A 108 -25.00 2.39 20.41
CA ASN A 108 -25.20 3.33 21.53
C ASN A 108 -26.09 2.72 22.61
N MET A 109 -27.19 2.08 22.22
CA MET A 109 -28.12 1.45 23.14
C MET A 109 -27.47 0.32 23.94
N GLU A 110 -26.74 -0.57 23.25
CA GLU A 110 -26.02 -1.70 23.85
C GLU A 110 -24.98 -1.24 24.89
N LEU A 111 -24.21 -0.20 24.56
CA LEU A 111 -23.14 0.29 25.43
C LEU A 111 -23.66 1.12 26.62
N LEU A 112 -24.60 2.05 26.37
CA LEU A 112 -25.01 3.02 27.38
C LEU A 112 -26.17 2.54 28.25
N TYR A 113 -27.12 1.80 27.67
CA TYR A 113 -28.36 1.43 28.35
C TYR A 113 -28.38 -0.02 28.79
N TYR A 114 -27.83 -0.92 27.99
CA TYR A 114 -27.69 -2.33 28.36
C TYR A 114 -26.38 -2.64 29.06
N THR A 115 -25.50 -1.64 29.20
CA THR A 115 -24.23 -1.73 29.94
C THR A 115 -23.46 -2.99 29.57
N ASN A 116 -23.43 -3.32 28.28
CA ASN A 116 -22.81 -4.54 27.81
C ASN A 116 -21.30 -4.49 28.11
N ALA A 117 -20.87 -5.29 29.08
CA ALA A 117 -19.49 -5.36 29.55
C ALA A 117 -18.70 -6.49 28.86
N ASN A 118 -19.24 -7.08 27.79
CA ASN A 118 -18.51 -8.08 27.03
C ASN A 118 -17.40 -7.41 26.21
N ASP A 119 -16.16 -7.71 26.56
CA ASP A 119 -14.97 -7.29 25.81
C ASP A 119 -15.00 -7.83 24.36
N GLU A 120 -15.56 -9.02 24.18
CA GLU A 120 -15.95 -9.56 22.87
C GLU A 120 -17.32 -9.02 22.47
N ARG A 121 -17.40 -7.71 22.13
CA ARG A 121 -18.64 -7.06 21.65
C ARG A 121 -19.36 -8.00 20.68
N PHE A 122 -20.60 -8.37 21.03
CA PHE A 122 -21.36 -9.48 20.40
C PHE A 122 -21.01 -9.64 18.93
N SER A 123 -20.41 -10.80 18.67
CA SER A 123 -19.81 -11.26 17.42
C SER A 123 -20.04 -10.30 16.26
N ILE A 124 -19.14 -9.33 16.21
CA ILE A 124 -18.89 -8.43 15.10
C ILE A 124 -18.72 -9.25 13.78
N GLN A 125 -18.42 -10.55 13.89
CA GLN A 125 -18.29 -11.51 12.79
C GLN A 125 -19.57 -12.33 12.48
N ALA A 126 -20.65 -12.21 13.25
CA ALA A 126 -21.86 -13.03 13.08
C ALA A 126 -22.71 -12.61 11.87
N GLU A 127 -22.72 -11.33 11.53
CA GLU A 127 -23.58 -10.81 10.47
C GLU A 127 -22.75 -10.22 9.32
N LYS A 128 -22.22 -11.14 8.50
CA LYS A 128 -21.38 -10.79 7.35
C LYS A 128 -22.13 -9.99 6.29
N ASP A 129 -23.42 -10.22 6.14
CA ASP A 129 -24.24 -9.57 5.10
C ASP A 129 -24.47 -8.09 5.38
N MET A 130 -24.49 -7.68 6.65
CA MET A 130 -24.62 -6.27 7.03
C MET A 130 -23.27 -5.54 7.09
N LEU A 131 -22.14 -6.23 6.86
CA LEU A 131 -20.79 -5.70 6.99
C LEU A 131 -20.61 -4.87 8.29
N ARG A 132 -21.22 -5.35 9.39
CA ARG A 132 -21.32 -4.61 10.66
C ARG A 132 -19.96 -4.10 11.14
N ASN A 133 -18.88 -4.84 10.89
CA ASN A 133 -17.52 -4.44 11.27
C ASN A 133 -17.03 -3.20 10.56
N ILE A 134 -17.22 -3.17 9.24
CA ILE A 134 -16.81 -2.03 8.42
C ILE A 134 -17.63 -0.83 8.83
N LEU A 135 -18.95 -1.00 8.99
CA LEU A 135 -19.85 0.09 9.38
C LEU A 135 -19.61 0.58 10.81
N VAL A 136 -19.29 -0.29 11.77
CA VAL A 136 -18.94 0.09 13.14
C VAL A 136 -17.56 0.76 13.21
N GLN A 137 -16.60 0.35 12.39
CA GLN A 137 -15.30 1.03 12.30
C GLN A 137 -15.43 2.48 11.80
N LEU A 138 -16.47 2.77 11.02
CA LEU A 138 -16.80 4.12 10.57
C LEU A 138 -17.53 4.97 11.63
N ALA A 139 -17.99 4.38 12.73
CA ALA A 139 -18.67 5.13 13.78
C ALA A 139 -17.69 6.03 14.55
N GLU A 140 -18.17 7.20 14.98
CA GLU A 140 -17.35 8.11 15.80
C GLU A 140 -16.98 7.48 17.16
N ILE A 141 -15.80 7.84 17.66
CA ILE A 141 -15.37 7.51 19.02
C ILE A 141 -16.39 8.15 19.99
N PRO A 142 -16.89 7.43 21.02
CA PRO A 142 -16.34 6.22 21.65
C PRO A 142 -16.91 4.89 21.15
N LEU A 143 -17.78 4.91 20.14
CA LEU A 143 -18.54 3.74 19.72
C LEU A 143 -17.74 2.88 18.73
N GLY A 144 -17.14 3.51 17.73
CA GLY A 144 -16.32 2.84 16.74
C GLY A 144 -14.96 2.39 17.27
N TYR A 145 -14.26 1.59 16.46
CA TYR A 145 -12.86 1.29 16.75
C TYR A 145 -12.06 2.58 16.67
N PRO A 146 -11.14 2.84 17.63
CA PRO A 146 -10.13 3.86 17.40
C PRO A 146 -9.34 3.40 16.18
N VAL A 147 -9.58 4.04 15.04
CA VAL A 147 -8.58 4.03 13.97
C VAL A 147 -7.30 4.50 14.66
N TYR A 148 -6.20 3.79 14.47
CA TYR A 148 -4.89 4.37 14.78
C TYR A 148 -4.77 5.61 13.89
N SER A 149 -5.26 6.73 14.40
CA SER A 149 -5.08 8.04 13.83
C SER A 149 -3.63 8.34 14.13
N SER A 150 -2.77 8.09 13.15
CA SER A 150 -1.52 8.86 13.09
C SER A 150 -2.00 10.31 13.09
N GLY A 151 -1.97 10.97 14.25
CA GLY A 151 -2.42 12.35 14.37
C GLY A 151 -1.74 13.22 13.32
N ALA A 152 -2.27 14.42 13.06
CA ALA A 152 -1.75 15.33 12.05
C ALA A 152 -0.21 15.35 12.06
N GLN A 153 0.42 14.80 11.02
CA GLN A 153 1.85 14.91 10.87
C GLN A 153 2.14 16.35 10.46
N VAL A 154 2.87 17.07 11.32
CA VAL A 154 3.38 18.39 11.00
C VAL A 154 4.41 18.23 9.90
N ILE A 155 4.02 18.59 8.68
CA ILE A 155 4.95 18.71 7.56
C ILE A 155 5.71 20.02 7.78
N TYR A 156 6.99 19.93 8.13
CA TYR A 156 7.87 21.09 8.15
C TYR A 156 8.23 21.45 6.70
N TYR A 157 7.91 22.68 6.30
CA TYR A 157 8.41 23.29 5.06
C TYR A 157 9.83 23.80 5.25
#